data_AF-A0A1W5VMD3-F1
#
_entry.id   AF-A0A1W5VMD3-F1
#
_cell.length_a   1.000
_cell.length_b   1.000
_cell.length_c   1.000
_cell.angle_alpha   90.00
_cell.angle_beta   90.00
_cell.angle_gamma   90.00
#
_symmetry.space_group_name_H-M   'P 1'
#
loop_
_entity.id
_entity.type
_entity.pdbx_description
1 polymer ?
#
loop_
_entity_poly.entity_id
_entity_poly.type
_entity_poly.pdbx_seq_one_letter_code
_entity_poly.pdbx_strand_id
1 'polypeptide(L)'
;LLSVFMVISSPSWLGSWVALEVNLMSFIPMILSRGVVTSVESCIKYFLVQAFSSLLLILAVLLSVSGGFMLDWVIGNPMNLLLIIALLIKLGAAPFHFWFPAVSAGIGWLQNFILMTLQKIGPLVLLNYVWGLSPMLMMLVGLSTYVGSVGGLNQTSLRKLLAYSSINHLGWLMVGSCFGLKFTMIYFMIYMVSNLVLVGGLYIAGFYYLSQVYYYSGSQFNML
;
A
#
# COMPACT_ATOMS: atom_id res chain seq x y z
N LEU A 1 5.78 10.50 -8.44
CA LEU A 1 6.79 11.15 -7.57
C LEU A 1 6.38 12.59 -7.23
N LEU A 2 6.17 13.47 -8.21
CA LEU A 2 5.67 14.83 -7.96
C LEU A 2 4.40 14.84 -7.08
N SER A 3 3.44 13.96 -7.37
CA SER A 3 2.24 13.75 -6.56
C SER A 3 2.55 13.44 -5.10
N VAL A 4 3.55 12.59 -4.81
CA VAL A 4 3.94 12.23 -3.45
C VAL A 4 4.50 13.45 -2.71
N PHE A 5 5.33 14.26 -3.37
CA PHE A 5 5.82 15.51 -2.79
C PHE A 5 4.69 16.49 -2.51
N MET A 6 3.71 16.62 -3.40
CA MET A 6 2.54 17.46 -3.17
C MET A 6 1.75 17.03 -1.93
N VAL A 7 1.56 15.73 -1.69
CA VAL A 7 0.90 15.22 -0.46
C VAL A 7 1.68 15.64 0.79
N ILE A 8 3.00 15.55 0.77
CA ILE A 8 3.85 15.89 1.92
C ILE A 8 3.81 17.39 2.22
N SER A 9 3.76 18.23 1.18
CA SER A 9 3.80 19.69 1.33
C SER A 9 2.43 20.34 1.53
N SER A 10 1.33 19.64 1.23
CA SER A 10 -0.01 20.25 1.24
C SER A 10 -0.48 20.59 2.65
N PRO A 11 -0.92 21.83 2.93
CA PRO A 11 -1.44 22.22 4.24
C PRO A 11 -2.95 21.91 4.42
N SER A 12 -3.65 21.56 3.34
CA SER A 12 -5.10 21.29 3.36
C SER A 12 -5.44 19.87 2.90
N TRP A 13 -6.53 19.33 3.44
CA TRP A 13 -7.05 18.02 3.06
C TRP A 13 -7.41 17.95 1.58
N LEU A 14 -8.00 19.00 1.02
CA LEU A 14 -8.31 19.09 -0.42
C LEU A 14 -7.04 19.01 -1.28
N GLY A 15 -5.98 19.72 -0.91
CA GLY A 15 -4.71 19.67 -1.63
C GLY A 15 -4.09 18.27 -1.61
N SER A 16 -4.15 17.61 -0.44
CA SER A 16 -3.68 16.23 -0.30
C SER A 16 -4.50 15.24 -1.14
N TRP A 17 -5.81 15.45 -1.23
CA TRP A 17 -6.71 14.62 -2.04
C TRP A 17 -6.38 14.74 -3.53
N VAL A 18 -6.22 15.97 -4.05
CA VAL A 18 -5.83 16.19 -5.46
C VAL A 18 -4.50 15.48 -5.76
N ALA A 19 -3.53 15.57 -4.86
CA ALA A 19 -2.24 14.92 -5.02
C ALA A 19 -2.35 13.38 -5.05
N LEU A 20 -3.24 12.79 -4.22
CA LEU A 20 -3.54 11.35 -4.28
C LEU A 20 -4.24 10.93 -5.58
N GLU A 21 -5.12 11.77 -6.15
CA GLU A 21 -5.75 11.51 -7.44
C GLU A 21 -4.75 11.56 -8.60
N VAL A 22 -3.84 12.52 -8.60
CA VAL A 22 -2.74 12.58 -9.58
C VAL A 22 -1.87 11.32 -9.48
N ASN A 23 -1.62 10.82 -8.26
CA ASN A 23 -0.88 9.57 -8.07
C ASN A 23 -1.62 8.37 -8.69
N LEU A 24 -2.94 8.25 -8.45
CA LEU A 24 -3.80 7.23 -9.04
C LEU A 24 -3.74 7.27 -10.57
N MET A 25 -4.00 8.45 -11.16
CA MET A 25 -4.05 8.62 -12.61
C MET A 25 -2.69 8.35 -13.27
N SER A 26 -1.58 8.68 -12.60
CA SER A 26 -0.24 8.41 -13.10
C SER A 26 0.13 6.92 -13.08
N PHE A 27 -0.46 6.12 -12.17
CA PHE A 27 -0.11 4.71 -12.01
C PHE A 27 -0.87 3.78 -12.96
N ILE A 28 -2.10 4.14 -13.34
CA ILE A 28 -2.92 3.41 -14.33
C ILE A 28 -2.15 3.08 -15.63
N PRO A 29 -1.57 4.06 -16.36
CA PRO A 29 -0.85 3.77 -17.59
C PRO A 29 0.40 2.92 -17.35
N MET A 30 1.04 3.02 -16.16
CA MET A 30 2.17 2.16 -15.82
C MET A 30 1.76 0.69 -15.68
N ILE A 31 0.59 0.41 -15.11
CA ILE A 31 0.02 -0.94 -15.04
C ILE A 31 -0.24 -1.48 -16.46
N LEU A 32 -0.87 -0.67 -17.31
CA LEU A 32 -1.29 -1.07 -18.66
C LEU A 32 -0.13 -1.20 -19.67
N SER A 33 1.08 -0.73 -19.35
CA SER A 33 2.24 -0.72 -20.25
C SER A 33 2.58 -2.07 -20.90
N ARG A 34 2.20 -3.21 -20.30
CA ARG A 34 2.42 -4.55 -20.87
C ARG A 34 1.32 -5.00 -21.84
N GLY A 35 0.13 -4.40 -21.81
CA GLY A 35 -0.98 -4.71 -22.72
C GLY A 35 -1.58 -6.12 -22.59
N VAL A 36 -1.23 -6.89 -21.55
CA VAL A 36 -1.74 -8.27 -21.36
C VAL A 36 -3.09 -8.21 -20.65
N VAL A 37 -4.01 -9.13 -20.98
CA VAL A 37 -5.36 -9.23 -20.36
C VAL A 37 -5.30 -9.20 -18.83
N THR A 38 -4.35 -9.92 -18.22
CA THR A 38 -4.15 -9.94 -16.76
C THR A 38 -3.77 -8.57 -16.18
N SER A 39 -3.00 -7.76 -16.93
CA SER A 39 -2.66 -6.40 -16.53
C SER A 39 -3.88 -5.47 -16.60
N VAL A 40 -4.75 -5.65 -17.60
CA VAL A 40 -6.01 -4.89 -17.74
C VAL A 40 -6.96 -5.20 -16.57
N GLU A 41 -7.16 -6.47 -16.22
CA GLU A 41 -7.99 -6.85 -15.06
C GLU A 41 -7.44 -6.28 -13.75
N SER A 42 -6.12 -6.33 -13.56
CA SER A 42 -5.49 -5.75 -12.36
C SER A 42 -5.63 -4.24 -12.30
N CYS A 43 -5.58 -3.56 -13.46
CA CYS A 43 -5.79 -2.13 -13.56
C CYS A 43 -7.22 -1.73 -13.16
N ILE A 44 -8.22 -2.48 -13.64
CA ILE A 44 -9.63 -2.24 -13.29
C ILE A 44 -9.87 -2.44 -11.79
N LYS A 45 -9.32 -3.52 -11.21
CA LYS A 45 -9.41 -3.79 -9.76
C LYS A 45 -8.76 -2.67 -8.93
N TYR A 46 -7.57 -2.22 -9.34
CA TYR A 46 -6.87 -1.10 -8.71
C TYR A 46 -7.69 0.19 -8.79
N PHE A 47 -8.15 0.55 -9.99
CA PHE A 47 -8.89 1.78 -10.24
C PHE A 47 -10.16 1.86 -9.39
N LEU A 48 -11.00 0.82 -9.43
CA LEU A 48 -12.29 0.81 -8.73
C LEU A 48 -12.12 1.00 -7.22
N VAL A 49 -11.19 0.27 -6.61
CA VAL A 49 -10.95 0.33 -5.16
C VAL A 49 -10.36 1.69 -4.76
N GLN A 50 -9.42 2.21 -5.54
CA GLN A 50 -8.76 3.48 -5.23
C GLN A 50 -9.65 4.70 -5.47
N ALA A 51 -10.54 4.64 -6.47
CA ALA A 51 -11.57 5.66 -6.72
C ALA A 51 -12.66 5.62 -5.65
N PHE A 52 -13.10 4.42 -5.23
CA PHE A 52 -14.04 4.30 -4.11
C PHE A 52 -13.47 4.88 -2.81
N SER A 53 -12.21 4.57 -2.52
CA SER A 53 -11.51 5.12 -1.37
C SER A 53 -11.36 6.65 -1.43
N SER A 54 -11.09 7.23 -2.61
CA SER A 54 -10.96 8.68 -2.72
C SER A 54 -12.30 9.42 -2.59
N LEU A 55 -13.40 8.80 -3.02
CA LEU A 55 -14.76 9.29 -2.74
C LEU A 55 -15.06 9.27 -1.23
N LEU A 56 -14.67 8.20 -0.52
CA LEU A 56 -14.81 8.16 0.93
C LEU A 56 -13.97 9.24 1.63
N LEU A 57 -12.75 9.49 1.14
CA LEU A 57 -11.86 10.51 1.68
C LEU A 57 -12.49 11.91 1.54
N ILE A 58 -12.92 12.29 0.34
CA ILE A 58 -13.53 13.61 0.12
C ILE A 58 -14.85 13.76 0.88
N LEU A 59 -15.66 12.70 0.96
CA LEU A 59 -16.90 12.69 1.75
C LEU A 59 -16.59 12.97 3.22
N ALA A 60 -15.57 12.31 3.78
CA ALA A 60 -15.18 12.51 5.17
C ALA A 60 -14.70 13.94 5.44
N VAL A 61 -13.93 14.53 4.52
CA VAL A 61 -13.48 15.93 4.58
C VAL A 61 -14.65 16.91 4.49
N LEU A 62 -15.63 16.65 3.62
CA LEU A 62 -16.81 17.51 3.48
C LEU A 62 -17.72 17.43 4.72
N LEU A 63 -17.85 16.25 5.33
CA LEU A 63 -18.61 16.09 6.56
C LEU A 63 -17.91 16.73 7.77
N SER A 64 -16.57 16.89 7.74
CA SER A 64 -15.82 17.59 8.79
C SER A 64 -15.86 19.13 8.68
N VAL A 65 -16.54 19.71 7.69
CA VAL A 65 -16.54 21.16 7.38
C VAL A 65 -17.08 22.06 8.49
N SER A 66 -17.65 21.53 9.58
CA SER A 66 -17.90 22.37 10.77
C SER A 66 -16.62 22.97 11.38
N GLY A 67 -15.42 22.49 11.03
CA GLY A 67 -14.12 22.97 11.54
C GLY A 67 -13.08 23.43 10.50
N GLY A 68 -13.40 23.51 9.21
CA GLY A 68 -12.49 23.96 8.14
C GLY A 68 -11.67 22.84 7.45
N PHE A 69 -10.91 23.20 6.40
CA PHE A 69 -10.17 22.26 5.51
C PHE A 69 -8.70 22.00 5.90
N MET A 70 -8.25 22.55 7.03
CA MET A 70 -6.85 22.46 7.47
C MET A 70 -6.55 21.09 8.07
N LEU A 71 -5.32 20.61 7.87
CA LEU A 71 -4.88 19.29 8.36
C LEU A 71 -4.88 19.15 9.89
N ASP A 72 -4.63 20.25 10.62
CA ASP A 72 -4.43 20.24 12.08
C ASP A 72 -5.70 19.94 12.91
N TRP A 73 -6.89 20.06 12.31
CA TRP A 73 -8.16 20.07 13.04
C TRP A 73 -8.79 18.67 13.26
N VAL A 74 -8.13 17.61 12.80
CA VAL A 74 -8.72 16.26 12.71
C VAL A 74 -8.37 15.39 13.92
N ILE A 75 -8.01 15.94 15.09
CA ILE A 75 -7.73 15.10 16.27
C ILE A 75 -8.99 14.98 17.14
N GLY A 76 -9.54 13.76 17.25
CA GLY A 76 -10.49 13.39 18.31
C GLY A 76 -11.98 13.28 17.95
N ASN A 77 -12.37 13.42 16.67
CA ASN A 77 -13.79 13.32 16.25
C ASN A 77 -14.15 11.97 15.59
N PRO A 78 -15.41 11.50 15.67
CA PRO A 78 -15.86 10.29 14.97
C PRO A 78 -15.71 10.39 13.44
N MET A 79 -15.62 11.60 12.89
CA MET A 79 -15.30 11.85 11.47
C MET A 79 -13.91 11.35 11.06
N ASN A 80 -13.01 11.13 12.02
CA ASN A 80 -11.72 10.50 11.77
C ASN A 80 -11.87 9.06 11.27
N LEU A 81 -12.94 8.37 11.66
CA LEU A 81 -13.09 6.93 11.35
C LEU A 81 -13.30 6.70 9.84
N LEU A 82 -14.08 7.55 9.18
CA LEU A 82 -14.27 7.51 7.72
C LEU A 82 -12.97 7.85 6.98
N LEU A 83 -12.22 8.87 7.43
CA LEU A 83 -10.90 9.20 6.88
C LEU A 83 -9.93 8.03 7.04
N ILE A 84 -9.89 7.41 8.21
CA ILE A 84 -9.04 6.25 8.50
C ILE A 84 -9.41 5.09 7.59
N ILE A 85 -10.71 4.75 7.46
CA ILE A 85 -11.16 3.69 6.56
C ILE A 85 -10.73 3.98 5.12
N ALA A 86 -10.92 5.21 4.63
CA ALA A 86 -10.51 5.60 3.30
C ALA A 86 -9.01 5.37 3.08
N LEU A 87 -8.16 5.84 4.00
CA LEU A 87 -6.70 5.67 3.93
C LEU A 87 -6.27 4.20 4.03
N LEU A 88 -6.92 3.39 4.88
CA LEU A 88 -6.66 1.96 4.99
C LEU A 88 -6.98 1.20 3.70
N ILE A 89 -8.08 1.58 3.02
CA ILE A 89 -8.41 1.03 1.70
C ILE A 89 -7.33 1.40 0.69
N LYS A 90 -6.82 2.66 0.68
CA LYS A 90 -5.70 3.06 -0.21
C LYS A 90 -4.44 2.25 0.04
N LEU A 91 -4.13 1.96 1.31
CA LEU A 91 -2.95 1.18 1.71
C LEU A 91 -3.09 -0.32 1.46
N GLY A 92 -4.32 -0.84 1.38
CA GLY A 92 -4.57 -2.28 1.32
C GLY A 92 -4.30 -2.97 2.65
N ALA A 93 -4.49 -2.26 3.77
CA ALA A 93 -4.41 -2.83 5.11
C ALA A 93 -5.65 -3.69 5.40
N ALA A 94 -5.53 -4.69 6.29
CA ALA A 94 -6.67 -5.47 6.73
C ALA A 94 -7.70 -4.57 7.47
N PRO A 95 -9.01 -4.82 7.31
CA PRO A 95 -9.65 -5.90 6.56
C PRO A 95 -9.73 -5.68 5.04
N PHE A 96 -9.42 -4.49 4.53
CA PHE A 96 -9.58 -4.09 3.13
C PHE A 96 -8.45 -4.53 2.18
N HIS A 97 -7.78 -5.63 2.50
CA HIS A 97 -6.53 -6.06 1.87
C HIS A 97 -6.72 -6.84 0.56
N PHE A 98 -7.91 -7.39 0.29
CA PHE A 98 -8.13 -8.37 -0.80
C PHE A 98 -7.73 -7.89 -2.20
N TRP A 99 -7.86 -6.60 -2.47
CA TRP A 99 -7.47 -6.04 -3.77
C TRP A 99 -5.96 -6.09 -3.98
N PHE A 100 -5.17 -6.01 -2.91
CA PHE A 100 -3.73 -5.82 -2.98
C PHE A 100 -3.00 -7.06 -3.54
N PRO A 101 -3.19 -8.29 -3.00
CA PRO A 101 -2.63 -9.50 -3.62
C PRO A 101 -3.16 -9.76 -5.03
N ALA A 102 -4.44 -9.47 -5.29
CA ALA A 102 -5.06 -9.68 -6.60
C ALA A 102 -4.40 -8.80 -7.68
N VAL A 103 -4.13 -7.52 -7.37
CA VAL A 103 -3.45 -6.60 -8.30
C VAL A 103 -1.97 -6.99 -8.46
N SER A 104 -1.27 -7.33 -7.37
CA SER A 104 0.14 -7.72 -7.41
C SER A 104 0.43 -8.89 -8.37
N ALA A 105 -0.51 -9.84 -8.48
CA ALA A 105 -0.37 -11.01 -9.34
C ALA A 105 -0.51 -10.70 -10.83
N GLY A 106 -1.21 -9.62 -11.20
CA GLY A 106 -1.46 -9.23 -12.58
C GLY A 106 -0.39 -8.32 -13.19
N ILE A 107 0.45 -7.70 -12.36
CA ILE A 107 1.39 -6.65 -12.79
C ILE A 107 2.85 -7.12 -12.79
N GLY A 108 3.70 -6.51 -13.62
CA GLY A 108 5.12 -6.85 -13.70
C GLY A 108 5.91 -6.50 -12.45
N TRP A 109 7.15 -6.97 -12.35
CA TRP A 109 8.03 -6.78 -11.20
C TRP A 109 8.26 -5.30 -10.86
N LEU A 110 8.55 -4.45 -11.86
CA LEU A 110 8.73 -3.01 -11.67
C LEU A 110 7.45 -2.33 -11.18
N GLN A 111 6.30 -2.64 -11.77
CA GLN A 111 5.01 -2.09 -11.33
C GLN A 111 4.66 -2.58 -9.91
N ASN A 112 4.95 -3.85 -9.60
CA ASN A 112 4.70 -4.43 -8.28
C ASN A 112 5.57 -3.78 -7.21
N PHE A 113 6.84 -3.49 -7.53
CA PHE A 113 7.70 -2.73 -6.64
C PHE A 113 7.09 -1.37 -6.33
N ILE A 114 6.69 -0.61 -7.36
CA ILE A 114 6.07 0.72 -7.20
C ILE A 114 4.77 0.65 -6.39
N LEU A 115 3.94 -0.36 -6.61
CA LEU A 115 2.72 -0.62 -5.84
C LEU A 115 3.03 -0.86 -4.36
N MET A 116 4.02 -1.71 -4.06
CA MET A 116 4.40 -2.04 -2.68
C MET A 116 5.10 -0.90 -1.96
N THR A 117 5.52 0.15 -2.67
CA THR A 117 6.39 1.20 -2.16
C THR A 117 5.80 2.60 -2.34
N LEU A 118 6.00 3.21 -3.50
CA LEU A 118 5.65 4.60 -3.78
C LEU A 118 4.16 4.88 -3.57
N GLN A 119 3.28 3.92 -3.86
CA GLN A 119 1.83 4.07 -3.63
C GLN A 119 1.47 4.14 -2.13
N LYS A 120 2.32 3.65 -1.23
CA LYS A 120 2.09 3.68 0.22
C LYS A 120 2.49 5.00 0.88
N ILE A 121 3.44 5.76 0.31
CA ILE A 121 4.02 6.95 0.96
C ILE A 121 2.96 8.00 1.28
N GLY A 122 2.17 8.41 0.29
CA GLY A 122 1.15 9.46 0.46
C GLY A 122 0.13 9.11 1.55
N PRO A 123 -0.56 7.95 1.45
CA PRO A 123 -1.52 7.55 2.46
C PRO A 123 -0.90 7.31 3.85
N LEU A 124 0.34 6.82 3.96
CA LEU A 124 1.04 6.68 5.25
C LEU A 124 1.33 8.04 5.90
N VAL A 125 1.75 9.04 5.11
CA VAL A 125 1.96 10.41 5.61
C VAL A 125 0.65 11.00 6.13
N LEU A 126 -0.45 10.85 5.39
CA LEU A 126 -1.75 11.35 5.84
C LEU A 126 -2.29 10.63 7.08
N LEU A 127 -2.07 9.33 7.16
CA LEU A 127 -2.48 8.51 8.29
C LEU A 127 -1.78 8.94 9.59
N ASN A 128 -0.53 9.43 9.53
CA ASN A 128 0.15 10.04 10.69
C ASN A 128 -0.54 11.30 11.22
N TYR A 129 -1.23 12.09 10.38
CA TYR A 129 -1.93 13.30 10.82
C TYR A 129 -3.28 13.01 11.47
N VAL A 130 -3.90 11.87 11.16
CA VAL A 130 -5.23 11.49 11.68
C VAL A 130 -5.14 10.63 12.93
N TRP A 131 -4.07 9.85 13.06
CA TRP A 131 -3.98 8.83 14.09
C TRP A 131 -3.29 9.26 15.38
N GLY A 132 -3.94 8.91 16.49
CA GLY A 132 -3.33 8.76 17.80
C GLY A 132 -3.37 7.30 18.26
N LEU A 133 -2.66 6.99 19.34
CA LEU A 133 -2.73 5.70 20.03
C LEU A 133 -4.18 5.42 20.44
N SER A 134 -4.80 4.42 19.81
CA SER A 134 -6.18 4.00 20.09
C SER A 134 -6.32 2.48 20.04
N PRO A 135 -7.27 1.90 20.79
CA PRO A 135 -7.51 0.46 20.76
C PRO A 135 -7.93 -0.04 19.36
N MET A 136 -8.67 0.79 18.60
CA MET A 136 -9.04 0.48 17.22
C MET A 136 -7.82 0.29 16.32
N LEU A 137 -6.81 1.15 16.46
CA LEU A 137 -5.57 1.05 15.70
C LEU A 137 -4.84 -0.26 16.02
N MET A 138 -4.71 -0.61 17.30
CA MET A 138 -4.06 -1.86 17.70
C MET A 138 -4.80 -3.09 17.17
N MET A 139 -6.14 -3.05 17.11
CA MET A 139 -6.92 -4.11 16.47
C MET A 139 -6.61 -4.23 14.98
N LEU A 140 -6.58 -3.11 14.25
CA LEU A 140 -6.25 -3.09 12.82
C LEU A 140 -4.82 -3.55 12.53
N VAL A 141 -3.87 -3.16 13.38
CA VAL A 141 -2.49 -3.66 13.34
C VAL A 141 -2.50 -5.19 13.48
N GLY A 142 -3.11 -5.73 14.53
CA GLY A 142 -3.17 -7.17 14.77
C GLY A 142 -3.81 -7.94 13.61
N LEU A 143 -4.88 -7.40 13.02
CA LEU A 143 -5.52 -7.98 11.84
C LEU A 143 -4.59 -7.96 10.63
N SER A 144 -3.89 -6.85 10.37
CA SER A 144 -2.99 -6.74 9.23
C SER A 144 -1.78 -7.67 9.33
N THR A 145 -1.19 -7.79 10.53
CA THR A 145 -0.09 -8.72 10.76
C THR A 145 -0.55 -10.17 10.64
N TYR A 146 -1.71 -10.52 11.20
CA TYR A 146 -2.28 -11.86 11.13
C TYR A 146 -2.62 -12.28 9.70
N VAL A 147 -3.31 -11.41 8.96
CA VAL A 147 -3.66 -11.66 7.56
C VAL A 147 -2.40 -11.76 6.68
N GLY A 148 -1.41 -10.89 6.90
CA GLY A 148 -0.15 -10.93 6.19
C GLY A 148 0.65 -12.22 6.45
N SER A 149 0.69 -12.68 7.70
CA SER A 149 1.42 -13.91 8.06
C SER A 149 0.71 -15.16 7.56
N VAL A 150 -0.59 -15.32 7.85
CA VAL A 150 -1.34 -16.54 7.51
C VAL A 150 -1.66 -16.60 6.03
N GLY A 151 -2.05 -15.47 5.42
CA GLY A 151 -2.41 -15.40 4.01
C GLY A 151 -1.25 -15.71 3.05
N GLY A 152 -0.01 -15.47 3.48
CA GLY A 152 1.20 -15.75 2.72
C GLY A 152 1.57 -17.23 2.63
N LEU A 153 1.20 -18.05 3.62
CA LEU A 153 1.63 -19.46 3.71
C LEU A 153 1.11 -20.33 2.56
N ASN A 154 -0.06 -19.99 2.01
CA ASN A 154 -0.72 -20.79 0.97
C ASN A 154 -0.56 -20.19 -0.45
N GLN A 155 0.46 -19.37 -0.68
CA GLN A 155 0.69 -18.74 -1.99
C GLN A 155 1.88 -19.36 -2.72
N THR A 156 1.65 -19.78 -3.97
CA THR A 156 2.70 -20.31 -4.86
C THR A 156 3.35 -19.24 -5.73
N SER A 157 2.63 -18.15 -6.05
CA SER A 157 3.17 -17.03 -6.81
C SER A 157 3.98 -16.09 -5.93
N LEU A 158 5.21 -15.79 -6.32
CA LEU A 158 6.14 -14.94 -5.56
C LEU A 158 5.59 -13.52 -5.38
N ARG A 159 4.89 -12.99 -6.37
CA ARG A 159 4.27 -11.65 -6.30
C ARG A 159 3.19 -11.56 -5.22
N LYS A 160 2.30 -12.58 -5.10
CA LYS A 160 1.31 -12.62 -4.02
C LYS A 160 1.97 -12.81 -2.66
N LEU A 161 3.02 -13.64 -2.58
CA LEU A 161 3.76 -13.85 -1.34
C LEU A 161 4.35 -12.54 -0.82
N LEU A 162 5.00 -11.77 -1.71
CA LEU A 162 5.48 -10.42 -1.38
C LEU A 162 4.34 -9.44 -1.08
N ALA A 163 3.17 -9.60 -1.72
CA ALA A 163 2.02 -8.76 -1.39
C ALA A 163 1.54 -8.99 0.06
N TYR A 164 1.47 -10.24 0.52
CA TYR A 164 1.14 -10.58 1.91
C TYR A 164 2.21 -10.14 2.91
N SER A 165 3.51 -10.27 2.57
CA SER A 165 4.56 -9.70 3.42
C SER A 165 4.43 -8.18 3.54
N SER A 166 4.04 -7.50 2.45
CA SER A 166 3.78 -6.07 2.45
C SER A 166 2.59 -5.66 3.33
N ILE A 167 1.57 -6.52 3.47
CA ILE A 167 0.41 -6.32 4.36
C ILE A 167 0.86 -6.48 5.82
N ASN A 168 1.76 -7.45 6.10
CA ASN A 168 2.35 -7.60 7.43
C ASN A 168 3.20 -6.38 7.83
N HIS A 169 4.10 -5.93 6.94
CA HIS A 169 4.90 -4.72 7.20
C HIS A 169 4.06 -3.45 7.34
N LEU A 170 2.90 -3.37 6.65
CA LEU A 170 1.95 -2.28 6.85
C LEU A 170 1.47 -2.22 8.30
N GLY A 171 1.16 -3.36 8.94
CA GLY A 171 0.79 -3.38 10.36
C GLY A 171 1.84 -2.73 11.25
N TRP A 172 3.12 -3.01 11.03
CA TRP A 172 4.20 -2.38 11.79
C TRP A 172 4.42 -0.91 11.44
N LEU A 173 4.22 -0.52 10.18
CA LEU A 173 4.22 0.90 9.78
C LEU A 173 3.11 1.68 10.48
N MET A 174 1.95 1.05 10.66
CA MET A 174 0.79 1.60 11.38
C MET A 174 1.06 1.75 12.88
N VAL A 175 1.87 0.88 13.48
CA VAL A 175 2.40 1.09 14.85
C VAL A 175 3.35 2.29 14.87
N GLY A 176 4.23 2.41 13.87
CA GLY A 176 5.14 3.55 13.75
C GLY A 176 4.43 4.90 13.78
N SER A 177 3.22 4.98 13.20
CA SER A 177 2.47 6.24 13.14
C SER A 177 1.99 6.73 14.49
N CYS A 178 1.89 5.83 15.48
CA CYS A 178 1.61 6.21 16.86
C CYS A 178 2.75 7.00 17.52
N PHE A 179 3.98 6.79 17.07
CA PHE A 179 5.18 7.46 17.60
C PHE A 179 5.60 8.67 16.74
N GLY A 180 4.90 8.90 15.63
CA GLY A 180 5.06 10.04 14.75
C GLY A 180 5.78 9.74 13.44
N LEU A 181 5.74 10.72 12.55
CA LEU A 181 6.14 10.57 11.15
C LEU A 181 7.61 10.16 10.98
N LYS A 182 8.52 10.63 11.84
CA LYS A 182 9.95 10.26 11.79
C LYS A 182 10.16 8.74 11.91
N PHE A 183 9.51 8.10 12.88
CA PHE A 183 9.63 6.66 13.08
C PHE A 183 9.02 5.87 11.91
N THR A 184 7.85 6.29 11.42
CA THR A 184 7.25 5.66 10.22
C THR A 184 8.17 5.72 9.03
N MET A 185 8.80 6.87 8.77
CA MET A 185 9.64 7.05 7.59
C MET A 185 10.95 6.27 7.70
N ILE A 186 11.56 6.19 8.89
CA ILE A 186 12.76 5.35 9.10
C ILE A 186 12.42 3.88 8.83
N TYR A 187 11.34 3.36 9.41
CA TYR A 187 10.92 1.97 9.16
C TYR A 187 10.58 1.74 7.69
N PHE A 188 9.87 2.70 7.07
CA PHE A 188 9.52 2.62 5.66
C PHE A 188 10.77 2.57 4.77
N MET A 189 11.82 3.35 5.05
CA MET A 189 13.07 3.29 4.29
C MET A 189 13.77 1.93 4.39
N ILE A 190 13.75 1.29 5.55
CA ILE A 190 14.28 -0.07 5.71
C ILE A 190 13.46 -1.06 4.87
N TYR A 191 12.14 -0.95 4.93
CA TYR A 191 11.22 -1.75 4.12
C TYR A 191 11.37 -1.52 2.60
N MET A 192 11.68 -0.30 2.17
CA MET A 192 11.97 0.03 0.77
C MET A 192 13.22 -0.70 0.28
N VAL A 193 14.30 -0.62 1.06
CA VAL A 193 15.59 -1.24 0.72
C VAL A 193 15.47 -2.76 0.68
N SER A 194 14.80 -3.38 1.64
CA SER A 194 14.61 -4.84 1.62
C SER A 194 13.81 -5.30 0.41
N ASN A 195 12.76 -4.58 0.02
CA ASN A 195 12.01 -4.88 -1.20
C ASN A 195 12.80 -4.63 -2.48
N LEU A 196 13.66 -3.61 -2.53
CA LEU A 196 14.53 -3.37 -3.68
C LEU A 196 15.44 -4.56 -3.94
N VAL A 197 16.08 -5.08 -2.89
CA VAL A 197 16.99 -6.22 -3.00
C VAL A 197 16.22 -7.47 -3.45
N LEU A 198 15.10 -7.79 -2.79
CA LEU A 198 14.32 -8.99 -3.10
C LEU A 198 13.68 -8.93 -4.49
N VAL A 199 12.98 -7.86 -4.83
CA VAL A 199 12.31 -7.71 -6.13
C VAL A 199 13.35 -7.60 -7.25
N GLY A 200 14.45 -6.88 -7.03
CA GLY A 200 15.56 -6.79 -7.98
C GLY A 200 16.17 -8.16 -8.29
N GLY A 201 16.46 -8.95 -7.25
CA GLY A 201 16.99 -10.31 -7.41
C GLY A 201 16.03 -11.24 -8.17
N LEU A 202 14.74 -11.23 -7.83
CA LEU A 202 13.72 -12.03 -8.52
C LEU A 202 13.49 -11.57 -9.96
N TYR A 203 13.59 -10.27 -10.23
CA TYR A 203 13.48 -9.74 -11.58
C TYR A 203 14.63 -10.19 -12.48
N ILE A 204 15.88 -10.12 -11.98
CA ILE A 204 17.07 -10.57 -12.71
C ILE A 204 17.00 -12.08 -12.98
N ALA A 205 16.55 -12.86 -12.00
CA ALA A 205 16.40 -14.31 -12.16
C ALA A 205 15.17 -14.73 -13.01
N GLY A 206 14.25 -13.80 -13.32
CA GLY A 206 13.06 -14.08 -14.12
C GLY A 206 12.01 -14.97 -13.43
N PHE A 207 12.10 -15.17 -12.12
CA PHE A 207 11.17 -16.03 -11.39
C PHE A 207 9.85 -15.32 -11.10
N TYR A 208 8.75 -16.05 -11.20
CA TYR A 208 7.39 -15.59 -10.87
C TYR A 208 6.66 -16.56 -9.92
N TYR A 209 7.04 -17.85 -9.92
CA TYR A 209 6.44 -18.90 -9.09
C TYR A 209 7.51 -19.62 -8.28
N LEU A 210 7.12 -20.13 -7.10
CA LEU A 210 8.00 -20.91 -6.22
C LEU A 210 8.56 -22.16 -6.91
N SER A 211 7.78 -22.81 -7.79
CA SER A 211 8.25 -23.98 -8.54
C SER A 211 9.52 -23.69 -9.34
N GLN A 212 9.62 -22.52 -9.98
CA GLN A 212 10.78 -22.14 -10.78
C GLN A 212 12.05 -22.01 -9.92
N VAL A 213 11.90 -21.53 -8.69
CA VAL A 213 13.00 -21.43 -7.72
C VAL A 213 13.48 -22.82 -7.31
N TYR A 214 12.56 -23.75 -7.02
CA TYR A 214 12.90 -25.12 -6.66
C TYR A 214 13.58 -25.89 -7.80
N TYR A 215 13.15 -25.68 -9.05
CA TYR A 215 13.82 -26.29 -10.20
C TYR A 215 15.25 -25.77 -10.38
N TYR A 216 15.47 -24.46 -10.18
CA TYR A 216 16.80 -23.88 -10.28
C TYR A 216 17.75 -24.43 -9.21
N SER A 217 17.32 -24.52 -7.94
CA SER A 217 18.14 -25.11 -6.89
C SER A 217 18.42 -26.59 -7.12
N GLY A 218 17.44 -27.37 -7.58
CA GLY A 218 17.63 -28.78 -7.93
C GLY A 218 18.64 -29.00 -9.07
N SER A 219 18.62 -28.13 -10.08
CA SER A 219 19.59 -28.22 -11.19
C SER A 219 21.04 -27.95 -10.77
N GLN A 220 21.26 -27.06 -9.79
CA GLN A 220 22.58 -26.80 -9.22
C GLN A 220 23.09 -27.98 -8.38
N PHE A 221 22.20 -28.64 -7.62
CA PHE A 221 22.55 -29.83 -6.84
C PHE A 221 22.89 -31.04 -7.71
N ASN A 222 22.27 -31.20 -8.88
CA ASN A 222 22.62 -32.29 -9.81
C ASN A 222 23.90 -32.02 -10.61
N MET A 223 24.48 -30.82 -10.52
CA MET A 223 25.74 -30.44 -11.19
C MET A 223 26.95 -30.46 -10.24
N LEU A 224 26.73 -30.77 -8.95
CA LEU A 224 27.74 -31.02 -7.92
C LEU A 224 27.87 -32.51 -7.66
#